data_AF-A0A3D2I7W3-F1
#
_entry.id   AF-A0A3D2I7W3-F1
#
_cell.length_a   1.000
_cell.length_b   1.000
_cell.length_c   1.000
_cell.angle_alpha   90.00
_cell.angle_beta   90.00
_cell.angle_gamma   90.00
#
_symmetry.space_group_name_H-M   'P 1'
#
loop_
_entity.id
_entity.type
_entity.pdbx_description
1 polymer ?
#
loop_
_entity_poly.entity_id
_entity_poly.type
_entity_poly.pdbx_seq_one_letter_code
_entity_poly.pdbx_strand_id
1 'polypeptide(L)' 'MNPREFYDAVVAMRTVQKRYKESKSQEDFDECTRLESVIDAEIKRVELILKAQSMFPTLDLVPMKSKIKAEENDT' A
#
# COMPACT_ATOMS: atom_id res chain seq x y z
N MET A 1 -1.64 -1.75 3.15
CA MET A 1 -1.93 -2.20 1.77
C MET A 1 -1.49 -3.66 1.63
N ASN A 2 -2.13 -4.45 0.78
CA ASN A 2 -1.63 -5.78 0.40
C ASN A 2 -0.75 -5.69 -0.88
N PRO A 3 0.03 -6.73 -1.23
CA PRO A 3 0.93 -6.68 -2.39
C PRO A 3 0.21 -6.42 -3.73
N ARG A 4 -1.03 -6.91 -3.88
CA ARG A 4 -1.83 -6.69 -5.09
C ARG A 4 -2.29 -5.25 -5.19
N GLU A 5 -2.80 -4.68 -4.10
CA GLU A 5 -3.17 -3.26 -4.04
C GLU A 5 -1.98 -2.35 -4.34
N PHE A 6 -0.79 -2.67 -3.82
CA PHE A 6 0.43 -1.93 -4.12
C PHE A 6 0.79 -1.97 -5.60
N TYR A 7 0.75 -3.17 -6.20
CA TYR A 7 0.97 -3.34 -7.63
C TYR A 7 -0.04 -2.52 -8.46
N ASP A 8 -1.33 -2.61 -8.14
CA ASP A 8 -2.38 -1.90 -8.86
C ASP A 8 -2.20 -0.37 -8.74
N ALA A 9 -1.78 0.14 -7.57
CA ALA A 9 -1.47 1.56 -7.38
C ALA A 9 -0.26 2.03 -8.21
N VAL A 10 0.81 1.22 -8.28
CA VAL A 10 1.98 1.52 -9.11
C VAL A 10 1.60 1.53 -10.60
N VAL A 11 0.80 0.56 -11.05
CA VAL A 11 0.29 0.50 -12.43
C VAL A 11 -0.57 1.72 -12.75
N ALA A 12 -1.46 2.13 -11.85
CA ALA A 12 -2.27 3.33 -11.99
C ALA A 12 -1.38 4.58 -12.11
N MET A 13 -0.40 4.76 -11.22
CA MET A 13 0.52 5.89 -11.26
C MET A 13 1.29 5.94 -12.59
N ARG A 14 1.80 4.79 -13.05
CA ARG A 14 2.51 4.70 -14.34
C ARG A 14 1.62 5.02 -15.54
N THR A 15 0.33 4.72 -15.44
CA THR A 15 -0.65 5.04 -16.48
C THR A 15 -0.91 6.55 -16.52
N VAL A 16 -1.14 7.18 -15.37
CA VAL A 16 -1.34 8.63 -15.23
C VAL A 16 -0.09 9.39 -15.67
N GLN A 17 1.11 8.96 -15.28
CA GLN A 17 2.38 9.57 -15.71
C GLN A 17 2.57 9.55 -17.23
N LYS A 18 2.13 8.49 -17.92
CA LYS A 18 2.16 8.44 -19.39
C LYS A 18 1.21 9.47 -19.99
N ARG A 19 -0.03 9.55 -19.49
CA ARG A 19 -0.99 10.56 -19.94
C ARG A 19 -0.49 11.98 -19.68
N TYR A 20 0.03 12.26 -18.48
CA TYR A 20 0.62 13.56 -18.16
C TYR A 20 1.74 13.96 -19.12
N LYS A 21 2.59 13.00 -19.54
CA LYS A 21 3.66 13.30 -20.50
C LYS A 21 3.11 13.80 -21.84
N GLU A 22 1.94 13.32 -22.24
CA GLU A 22 1.28 13.68 -23.50
C GLU A 22 0.41 14.94 -23.33
N SER A 23 -0.41 14.99 -22.28
CA SER A 23 -1.42 16.02 -22.05
C SER A 23 -0.86 17.27 -21.37
N LYS A 24 0.17 17.12 -20.52
CA LYS A 24 0.64 18.13 -19.56
C LYS A 24 -0.48 18.71 -18.70
N SER A 25 -1.55 17.96 -18.49
CA SER A 25 -2.71 18.39 -17.71
C SER A 25 -2.37 18.48 -16.21
N GLN A 26 -2.87 19.54 -15.56
CA GLN A 26 -2.78 19.68 -14.10
C GLN A 26 -3.50 18.54 -13.38
N GLU A 27 -4.61 18.06 -13.92
CA GLU A 27 -5.38 16.95 -13.33
C GLU A 27 -4.57 15.64 -13.29
N ASP A 28 -3.87 15.31 -14.38
CA ASP A 28 -2.99 14.14 -14.41
C ASP A 28 -1.77 14.34 -13.48
N PHE A 29 -1.29 15.57 -13.30
CA PHE A 29 -0.22 15.86 -12.33
C PHE A 29 -0.70 15.63 -10.89
N ASP A 30 -1.85 16.19 -10.53
CA ASP A 30 -2.42 16.08 -9.18
C ASP A 30 -2.72 14.63 -8.83
N GLU A 31 -3.31 13.88 -9.75
CA GLU A 31 -3.59 12.45 -9.57
C GLU A 31 -2.29 11.63 -9.45
N CYS A 32 -1.25 11.99 -10.20
CA CYS A 32 0.07 11.34 -10.06
C CYS A 32 0.65 11.57 -8.66
N THR A 33 0.65 12.81 -8.16
CA THR A 33 1.16 13.15 -6.82
C THR A 33 0.35 12.47 -5.71
N ARG A 34 -0.96 12.33 -5.89
CA ARG A 34 -1.82 11.60 -4.96
C ARG A 34 -1.44 10.11 -4.89
N LEU A 35 -1.23 9.47 -6.05
CA LEU A 35 -0.84 8.06 -6.12
C LEU A 35 0.57 7.83 -5.57
N GLU A 36 1.51 8.73 -5.85
CA GLU A 36 2.87 8.73 -5.29
C GLU A 36 2.83 8.74 -3.76
N SER A 37 2.01 9.60 -3.16
CA SER A 37 1.86 9.68 -1.71
C SER A 37 1.36 8.37 -1.08
N VAL A 38 0.44 7.66 -1.75
CA VAL A 38 -0.07 6.35 -1.30
C VAL A 38 1.03 5.28 -1.36
N ILE A 39 1.79 5.26 -2.45
CA ILE A 39 2.90 4.32 -2.67
C ILE A 39 4.00 4.56 -1.62
N ASP A 40 4.38 5.81 -1.39
CA ASP A 40 5.41 6.18 -0.41
C ASP A 40 5.02 5.81 1.01
N ALA A 41 3.74 5.97 1.38
CA ALA A 41 3.25 5.57 2.68
C ALA A 41 3.40 4.06 2.91
N GLU A 42 3.09 3.26 1.90
CA GLU A 42 3.24 1.80 1.97
C GLU A 42 4.70 1.37 1.99
N ILE A 43 5.57 2.01 1.18
CA ILE A 43 7.03 1.77 1.22
C ILE A 43 7.56 2.01 2.63
N LYS A 44 7.27 3.17 3.23
CA LYS A 44 7.70 3.51 4.60
C LYS A 44 7.21 2.49 5.62
N ARG A 45 5.96 2.01 5.49
CA ARG A 45 5.40 0.97 6.35
C ARG A 45 6.17 -0.35 6.24
N VAL A 46 6.47 -0.78 5.02
CA VAL A 46 7.23 -2.02 4.77
C VAL A 46 8.66 -1.89 5.28
N GLU A 47 9.33 -0.77 5.02
CA GLU A 47 10.68 -0.49 5.52
C GLU A 47 10.74 -0.55 7.05
N LEU A 48 9.74 0.00 7.74
CA LEU A 48 9.67 -0.07 9.20
C LEU A 48 9.56 -1.52 9.69
N ILE A 49 8.75 -2.35 9.02
CA ILE A 49 8.62 -3.78 9.35
C ILE A 49 9.95 -4.50 9.13
N LEU A 50 10.59 -4.30 7.99
CA LEU A 50 11.89 -4.92 7.69
C LEU A 50 12.96 -4.51 8.69
N LYS A 51 12.98 -3.23 9.10
CA LYS A 51 13.87 -2.73 10.15
C LYS A 51 13.57 -3.40 11.49
N ALA A 52 12.30 -3.54 11.87
CA ALA A 52 11.91 -4.22 13.10
C ALA A 52 12.30 -5.70 13.10
N GLN A 53 12.11 -6.42 11.99
CA GLN A 53 12.53 -7.83 11.84
C GLN A 53 14.05 -7.98 11.95
N SER A 54 14.81 -7.04 11.39
CA SER A 54 16.27 -7.02 11.52
C SER A 54 16.73 -6.79 12.96
N MET A 55 16.07 -5.90 13.71
CA MET A 55 16.40 -5.61 15.11
C MET A 55 15.92 -6.72 16.08
N PHE A 56 14.83 -7.41 15.75
CA PHE A 56 14.21 -8.43 16.60
C PHE A 56 13.92 -9.70 15.79
N PRO A 57 14.95 -10.51 15.48
CA PRO A 57 14.82 -11.67 14.58
C PRO A 57 13.93 -12.80 15.12
N THR A 58 13.64 -12.81 16.43
CA THR A 58 12.71 -13.77 17.06
C THR A 58 11.27 -13.24 17.15
N LEU A 59 11.01 -11.99 16.74
CA LEU A 59 9.69 -11.39 16.76
C LEU A 59 8.95 -11.75 15.45
N ASP A 60 8.06 -12.74 15.55
CA ASP A 60 7.29 -13.22 14.40
C ASP A 60 6.19 -12.20 14.05
N LEU A 61 6.51 -11.22 13.19
CA LEU A 61 5.60 -10.15 12.74
C LEU A 61 4.57 -10.64 11.69
N VAL A 62 4.21 -11.93 11.68
CA VAL A 62 3.18 -12.46 10.80
C VAL A 62 1.90 -11.65 10.98
N PRO A 63 1.22 -11.21 9.90
CA PRO A 63 -0.03 -10.50 10.04
C PRO A 63 -1.03 -11.39 10.78
N MET A 64 -1.41 -11.01 12.00
CA MET A 64 -2.52 -11.66 12.69
C MET A 64 -3.74 -11.53 11.77
N LYS A 65 -4.13 -12.64 11.11
CA LYS A 65 -5.49 -12.76 10.60
C LYS A 65 -6.38 -12.69 11.83
N SER A 66 -6.99 -11.53 12.07
CA SER A 66 -8.01 -11.37 13.10
C SER A 66 -9.11 -12.39 12.83
N LYS A 67 -9.05 -13.55 13.50
CA LYS A 67 -10.20 -14.44 13.61
C LYS A 67 -11.15 -13.74 14.57
N ILE A 68 -11.94 -12.80 14.04
CA ILE A 68 -13.17 -12.41 14.71
C ILE A 68 -14.07 -13.64 14.59
N LYS A 69 -14.09 -14.47 15.64
CA LYS A 69 -15.20 -15.40 15.83
C LYS A 69 -16.41 -14.52 16.11
N ALA A 70 -17.33 -14.47 15.16
CA ALA A 70 -18.69 -14.07 15.47
C ALA A 70 -19.25 -15.16 16.39
N GLU A 71 -19.35 -14.84 17.68
CA GLU A 71 -20.28 -15.49 18.58
C GLU A 71 -21.68 -15.13 18.09
N GLU A 72 -22.28 -15.96 17.24
CA GLU A 72 -23.72 -15.98 17.07
C GLU A 72 -24.28 -17.01 18.06
N ASN A 73 -24.64 -16.50 19.24
CA ASN A 73 -25.85 -16.95 19.91
C ASN A 73 -27.02 -16.72 18.94
N ASP A 74 -27.82 -17.75 18.69
CA ASP A 74 -29.29 -17.75 18.81
C ASP A 74 -29.91 -18.82 17.89
N THR A 75 -30.12 -20.04 18.40
CA THR A 75 -31.46 -20.68 18.53
C THR A 75 -31.38 -22.02 19.27
#